data_AF-H3AMV6-F1
#
_entry.id   AF-H3AMV6-F1
#
_cell.length_a   1.000
_cell.length_b   1.000
_cell.length_c   1.000
_cell.angle_alpha   90.00
_cell.angle_beta   90.00
_cell.angle_gamma   90.00
#
_symmetry.space_group_name_H-M   'P 1'
#
loop_
_entity.id
_entity.type
_entity.pdbx_description
1 polymer ?
#
loop_
_entity_poly.entity_id
_entity_poly.type
_entity_poly.pdbx_seq_one_letter_code
_entity_poly.pdbx_strand_id
1 'polypeptide(L)'
;CTFCCCSIVNRTLVVAFMVMLTFAIVIGNMVTLLVFLKTRQFRTPQGYLKVSLALADIIVGILVVPFSIYTEITLMVNTTPPPIWFQGSSSFYPDLQGPGVPWQPCNVIGPVFAGCTFVSISTIFLMTVERSVAILKPLHKETVVTRRRTLGLIVISWVSSFLLATAPLIFSNVFRLEYNECSRMCNYALASPETPPPAWNIMLLFPAFDFTLLGGTVVVNILSFSSIRRYSQKRKFLAETDIFASSQRPTFSDIKAAKTIGVLTFAFTASFTPIAVFVLGNVVGYRWCNFSFFAFWILTSNSCCNVVIYSLRDQRFRKGIQQLLLRTPQTSLEKS
;
A
#
# COMPACT_ATOMS: atom_id res chain seq x y z
N CYS A 1 -0.64 10.08 28.79
CA CYS A 1 0.63 10.36 28.08
C CYS A 1 1.82 9.87 28.90
N THR A 2 2.64 8.96 28.36
CA THR A 2 3.97 8.63 28.92
C THR A 2 5.00 9.67 28.45
N PHE A 3 5.95 9.97 29.34
CA PHE A 3 6.89 11.10 29.37
C PHE A 3 7.66 11.47 28.07
N CYS A 4 7.70 10.62 27.04
CA CYS A 4 8.46 10.88 25.80
C CYS A 4 7.65 11.65 24.72
N CYS A 5 6.32 11.71 24.83
CA CYS A 5 5.43 12.24 23.78
C CYS A 5 4.88 13.66 24.00
N CYS A 6 5.25 14.34 25.09
CA CYS A 6 4.67 15.65 25.45
C CYS A 6 5.51 16.89 25.12
N SER A 7 6.75 16.74 24.61
CA SER A 7 7.52 17.93 24.20
C SER A 7 7.02 18.46 22.85
N ILE A 8 6.81 19.77 22.77
CA ILE A 8 6.45 20.46 21.52
C ILE A 8 7.43 20.10 20.39
N VAL A 9 8.71 19.91 20.72
CA VAL A 9 9.76 19.48 19.79
C VAL A 9 9.45 18.13 19.17
N ASN A 10 9.03 17.14 19.96
CA ASN A 10 8.73 15.79 19.45
C ASN A 10 7.51 15.83 18.51
N ARG A 11 6.48 16.59 18.89
CA ARG A 11 5.30 16.83 18.06
C ARG A 11 5.67 17.51 16.73
N THR A 12 6.51 18.54 16.75
CA THR A 12 7.02 19.21 15.55
C THR A 12 7.83 18.27 14.65
N LEU A 13 8.72 17.46 15.23
CA LEU A 13 9.51 16.47 14.48
C LEU A 13 8.62 15.43 13.79
N VAL A 14 7.59 14.95 14.48
CA VAL A 14 6.62 14.00 13.90
C VAL A 14 5.86 14.64 12.74
N VAL A 15 5.33 15.85 12.89
CA VAL A 15 4.65 16.55 11.77
C VAL A 15 5.60 16.80 10.61
N ALA A 16 6.84 17.22 10.87
CA ALA A 16 7.83 17.39 9.83
C ALA A 16 8.09 16.08 9.06
N PHE A 17 8.20 14.95 9.77
CA PHE A 17 8.30 13.63 9.15
C PHE A 17 7.08 13.31 8.27
N MET A 18 5.85 13.54 8.74
CA MET A 18 4.63 13.29 7.97
C MET A 18 4.57 14.15 6.69
N VAL A 19 4.95 15.43 6.78
CA VAL A 19 4.98 16.36 5.64
C VAL A 19 6.01 15.89 4.62
N MET A 20 7.23 15.56 5.05
CA MET A 20 8.27 15.04 4.16
C MET A 20 7.84 13.73 3.49
N LEU A 21 7.20 12.84 4.25
CA LEU A 21 6.68 11.58 3.74
C LEU A 21 5.56 11.82 2.70
N THR A 22 4.65 12.76 2.95
CA THR A 22 3.59 13.16 2.02
C THR A 22 4.17 13.57 0.67
N PHE A 23 5.14 14.50 0.68
CA PHE A 23 5.80 14.93 -0.56
C PHE A 23 6.50 13.77 -1.26
N ALA A 24 7.21 12.92 -0.52
CA ALA A 24 7.88 11.75 -1.09
C ALA A 24 6.90 10.77 -1.76
N ILE A 25 5.77 10.46 -1.11
CA ILE A 25 4.74 9.57 -1.64
C ILE A 25 4.14 10.15 -2.91
N VAL A 26 3.69 11.41 -2.85
CA VAL A 26 3.00 12.06 -3.97
C VAL A 26 3.94 12.24 -5.16
N ILE A 27 5.12 12.83 -4.96
CA ILE A 27 6.07 13.07 -6.06
C ILE A 27 6.53 11.75 -6.68
N GLY A 28 6.91 10.76 -5.86
CA GLY A 28 7.40 9.48 -6.35
C GLY A 28 6.38 8.71 -7.18
N ASN A 29 5.12 8.67 -6.72
CA ASN A 29 4.06 7.97 -7.43
C ASN A 29 3.53 8.77 -8.63
N MET A 30 3.57 10.11 -8.58
CA MET A 30 3.28 10.95 -9.74
C MET A 30 4.29 10.75 -10.88
N VAL A 31 5.59 10.64 -10.56
CA VAL A 31 6.62 10.27 -11.55
C VAL A 31 6.30 8.90 -12.16
N THR A 32 5.88 7.93 -11.33
CA THR A 32 5.50 6.59 -11.80
C THR A 32 4.34 6.64 -12.80
N LEU A 33 3.31 7.45 -12.52
CA LEU A 33 2.19 7.68 -13.45
C LEU A 33 2.65 8.37 -14.73
N LEU A 34 3.45 9.44 -14.64
CA LEU A 34 3.92 10.19 -15.80
C LEU A 34 4.75 9.33 -16.75
N VAL A 35 5.64 8.50 -16.22
CA VAL A 35 6.44 7.55 -17.02
C VAL A 35 5.53 6.59 -17.80
N PHE A 36 4.48 6.07 -17.16
CA PHE A 36 3.51 5.19 -17.81
C PHE A 36 2.69 5.91 -18.89
N LEU A 37 2.16 7.10 -18.58
CA LEU A 37 1.31 7.87 -19.49
C LEU A 37 2.05 8.29 -20.76
N LYS A 38 3.30 8.76 -20.62
CA LYS A 38 4.10 9.27 -21.74
C LYS A 38 4.79 8.17 -22.57
N THR A 39 4.90 6.95 -22.05
CA THR A 39 5.69 5.90 -22.71
C THR A 39 4.81 4.72 -23.14
N ARG A 40 4.50 4.64 -24.45
CA ARG A 40 3.65 3.57 -25.04
C ARG A 40 4.14 2.16 -24.71
N GLN A 41 5.46 1.95 -24.58
CA GLN A 41 6.07 0.65 -24.25
C GLN A 41 5.65 0.11 -22.87
N PHE A 42 5.10 0.94 -21.98
CA PHE A 42 4.63 0.52 -20.66
C PHE A 42 3.17 0.11 -20.62
N ARG A 43 2.41 0.23 -21.72
CA ARG A 43 0.98 -0.15 -21.80
C ARG A 43 0.76 -1.66 -21.84
N THR A 44 1.44 -2.39 -20.96
CA THR A 44 1.35 -3.84 -20.74
C THR A 44 0.50 -4.13 -19.50
N PRO A 45 0.00 -5.38 -19.31
CA PRO A 45 -0.69 -5.79 -18.08
C PRO A 45 0.02 -5.38 -16.79
N GLN A 46 1.33 -5.57 -16.74
CA GLN A 46 2.19 -5.19 -15.61
C GLN A 46 2.22 -3.69 -15.36
N GLY A 47 2.21 -2.89 -16.44
CA GLY A 47 2.16 -1.44 -16.32
C GLY A 47 0.84 -0.96 -15.72
N TYR A 48 -0.30 -1.56 -16.09
CA TYR A 48 -1.59 -1.24 -15.48
C TYR A 48 -1.63 -1.56 -13.99
N LEU A 49 -1.04 -2.69 -13.56
CA LEU A 49 -0.91 -3.01 -12.14
C LEU A 49 -0.03 -1.99 -11.40
N LYS A 50 1.05 -1.50 -12.01
CA LYS A 50 1.87 -0.43 -11.39
C LYS A 50 1.11 0.88 -11.25
N VAL A 51 0.28 1.22 -12.24
CA VAL A 51 -0.62 2.38 -12.16
C VAL A 51 -1.64 2.21 -11.04
N SER A 52 -2.24 1.03 -10.90
CA SER A 52 -3.15 0.73 -9.77
C SER A 52 -2.47 0.97 -8.42
N LEU A 53 -1.24 0.45 -8.25
CA LEU A 53 -0.46 0.66 -7.03
C LEU A 53 -0.15 2.14 -6.78
N ALA A 54 0.32 2.86 -7.81
CA ALA A 54 0.63 4.28 -7.71
C ALA A 54 -0.60 5.13 -7.38
N LEU A 55 -1.78 4.79 -7.91
CA LEU A 55 -3.04 5.48 -7.60
C LEU A 55 -3.44 5.27 -6.13
N ALA A 56 -3.35 4.03 -5.62
CA ALA A 56 -3.63 3.75 -4.21
C ALA A 56 -2.67 4.51 -3.28
N ASP A 57 -1.38 4.50 -3.60
CA ASP A 57 -0.35 5.23 -2.84
C ASP A 57 -0.57 6.75 -2.87
N ILE A 58 -0.95 7.32 -4.02
CA ILE A 58 -1.27 8.76 -4.14
C ILE A 58 -2.50 9.13 -3.31
N ILE A 59 -3.55 8.30 -3.30
CA ILE A 59 -4.75 8.54 -2.47
C ILE A 59 -4.36 8.62 -1.00
N VAL A 60 -3.51 7.71 -0.51
CA VAL A 60 -2.98 7.75 0.87
C VAL A 60 -2.18 9.03 1.11
N GLY A 61 -1.30 9.40 0.16
CA GLY A 61 -0.47 10.61 0.26
C GLY A 61 -1.24 11.93 0.19
N ILE A 62 -2.39 11.99 -0.49
CA ILE A 62 -3.17 13.23 -0.66
C ILE A 62 -4.30 13.36 0.37
N LEU A 63 -4.88 12.25 0.83
CA LEU A 63 -6.02 12.29 1.74
C LEU A 63 -5.65 11.89 3.17
N VAL A 64 -5.03 10.72 3.35
CA VAL A 64 -4.83 10.13 4.69
C VAL A 64 -3.77 10.88 5.47
N VAL A 65 -2.56 11.01 4.91
CA VAL A 65 -1.44 11.64 5.62
C VAL A 65 -1.68 13.15 5.86
N PRO A 66 -2.23 13.92 4.90
CA PRO A 66 -2.56 15.33 5.13
C PRO A 66 -3.62 15.54 6.19
N PHE A 67 -4.61 14.64 6.30
CA PHE A 67 -5.58 14.70 7.40
C PHE A 67 -4.91 14.51 8.78
N SER A 68 -3.97 13.57 8.90
CA SER A 68 -3.17 13.40 10.13
C SER A 68 -2.35 14.65 10.45
N ILE A 69 -1.70 15.26 9.45
CA ILE A 69 -0.93 16.50 9.63
C ILE A 69 -1.83 17.63 10.13
N TYR A 70 -2.97 17.85 9.47
CA TYR A 70 -3.95 18.87 9.85
C TYR A 70 -4.42 18.68 11.29
N THR A 71 -4.73 17.44 11.67
CA THR A 71 -5.17 17.11 13.03
C THR A 71 -4.09 17.41 14.06
N GLU A 72 -2.85 16.95 13.83
CA GLU A 72 -1.74 17.21 14.75
C GLU A 72 -1.42 18.71 14.90
N ILE A 73 -1.45 19.48 13.80
CA ILE A 73 -1.24 20.94 13.85
C ILE A 73 -2.36 21.61 14.66
N THR A 74 -3.61 21.25 14.39
CA THR A 74 -4.76 21.82 15.12
C THR A 74 -4.66 21.56 16.62
N LEU A 75 -4.27 20.35 17.01
CA LEU A 75 -4.04 19.99 18.41
C LEU A 75 -2.84 20.72 19.04
N MET A 76 -1.82 21.09 18.25
CA MET A 76 -0.67 21.87 18.74
C MET A 76 -0.99 23.33 18.99
N VAL A 77 -1.92 23.92 18.24
CA VAL A 77 -2.27 25.35 18.34
C VAL A 77 -3.22 25.63 19.53
N ASN A 78 -3.36 24.68 20.47
CA ASN A 78 -4.17 24.81 21.70
C ASN A 78 -5.58 25.37 21.43
N THR A 79 -6.28 24.89 20.40
CA THR A 79 -7.72 25.12 20.32
C THR A 79 -8.36 24.38 21.49
N THR A 80 -8.63 25.09 22.58
CA THR A 80 -9.48 24.65 23.68
C THR A 80 -10.83 25.34 23.53
N PRO A 81 -11.91 24.60 23.22
CA PRO A 81 -12.03 23.14 23.10
C PRO A 81 -11.45 22.57 21.79
N PRO A 82 -11.05 21.27 21.77
CA PRO A 82 -10.59 20.62 20.54
C PRO A 82 -11.71 20.58 19.49
N PRO A 83 -11.38 20.35 18.22
CA PRO A 83 -12.37 20.33 17.16
C PRO A 83 -13.49 19.30 17.43
N ILE A 84 -14.73 19.67 17.12
CA ILE A 84 -15.92 18.86 17.43
C ILE A 84 -15.85 17.46 16.78
N TRP A 85 -15.16 17.34 15.65
CA TRP A 85 -14.94 16.07 14.96
C TRP A 85 -13.82 15.20 15.56
N PHE A 86 -12.98 15.75 16.43
CA PHE A 86 -11.86 15.04 17.09
C PHE A 86 -12.33 14.27 18.33
N GLN A 87 -13.26 14.84 19.09
CA GLN A 87 -13.83 14.21 20.27
C GLN A 87 -14.97 13.28 19.84
N GLY A 88 -14.66 12.00 19.69
CA GLY A 88 -15.67 10.96 19.53
C GLY A 88 -16.72 11.05 20.65
N SER A 89 -17.95 11.38 20.26
CA SER A 89 -19.24 11.21 20.96
C SER A 89 -19.29 10.96 22.49
N SER A 90 -18.53 11.66 23.34
CA SER A 90 -18.79 11.59 24.80
C SER A 90 -18.30 12.77 25.65
N SER A 91 -19.19 13.14 26.60
CA SER A 91 -19.02 13.87 27.87
C SER A 91 -19.34 15.37 27.94
N PHE A 92 -19.11 16.19 26.92
CA PHE A 92 -19.28 17.65 27.06
C PHE A 92 -20.58 18.22 26.44
N TYR A 93 -21.18 17.54 25.47
CA TYR A 93 -22.47 17.92 24.85
C TYR A 93 -23.40 16.70 24.71
N PRO A 94 -24.10 16.30 25.79
CA PRO A 94 -25.04 15.17 25.75
C PRO A 94 -26.26 15.41 24.85
N ASP A 95 -26.60 16.67 24.54
CA ASP A 95 -27.81 17.03 23.78
C ASP A 95 -27.68 16.98 22.25
N LEU A 96 -26.48 16.68 21.71
CA LEU A 96 -26.26 16.60 20.26
C LEU A 96 -26.46 15.19 19.66
N GLN A 97 -27.27 14.34 20.29
CA GLN A 97 -27.68 13.02 19.75
C GLN A 97 -28.86 13.12 18.75
N GLY A 98 -28.96 14.24 18.02
CA GLY A 98 -29.92 14.45 16.93
C GLY A 98 -29.30 14.28 15.54
N PRO A 99 -30.07 14.45 14.45
CA PRO A 99 -29.61 14.34 13.06
C PRO A 99 -28.65 15.46 12.59
N GLY A 100 -27.91 16.06 13.53
CA GLY A 100 -26.96 17.17 13.33
C GLY A 100 -25.56 16.90 13.88
N VAL A 101 -25.17 15.63 14.14
CA VAL A 101 -23.78 15.29 14.48
C VAL A 101 -22.87 15.75 13.34
N PRO A 102 -21.87 16.61 13.58
CA PRO A 102 -20.98 17.07 12.51
C PRO A 102 -20.25 15.89 11.88
N TRP A 103 -19.98 16.02 10.58
CA TRP A 103 -19.23 15.03 9.78
C TRP A 103 -17.96 14.58 10.51
N GLN A 104 -17.84 13.29 10.79
CA GLN A 104 -16.63 12.67 11.35
C GLN A 104 -15.69 12.26 10.21
N PRO A 105 -14.56 12.95 10.00
CA PRO A 105 -13.65 12.66 8.88
C PRO A 105 -13.08 11.25 8.92
N CYS A 106 -12.87 10.69 10.12
CA CYS A 106 -12.33 9.35 10.27
C CYS A 106 -13.23 8.24 9.71
N ASN A 107 -14.56 8.46 9.60
CA ASN A 107 -15.46 7.52 8.93
C ASN A 107 -15.17 7.37 7.42
N VAL A 108 -14.46 8.33 6.82
CA VAL A 108 -13.99 8.26 5.44
C VAL A 108 -12.50 7.94 5.37
N ILE A 109 -11.68 8.64 6.16
CA ILE A 109 -10.21 8.53 6.09
C ILE A 109 -9.72 7.15 6.50
N GLY A 110 -10.28 6.53 7.53
CA GLY A 110 -9.82 5.20 7.95
C GLY A 110 -10.18 4.08 6.96
N PRO A 111 -11.40 4.00 6.40
CA PRO A 111 -11.68 3.05 5.33
C PRO A 111 -10.88 3.32 4.06
N VAL A 112 -10.56 4.58 3.74
CA VAL A 112 -9.64 4.92 2.64
C VAL A 112 -8.24 4.34 2.89
N PHE A 113 -7.70 4.51 4.09
CA PHE A 113 -6.39 3.94 4.44
C PHE A 113 -6.38 2.40 4.36
N ALA A 114 -7.37 1.74 4.99
CA ALA A 114 -7.50 0.29 4.96
C ALA A 114 -7.74 -0.24 3.53
N GLY A 115 -8.66 0.38 2.78
CA GLY A 115 -8.98 0.02 1.41
C GLY A 115 -7.78 0.15 0.47
N CYS A 116 -7.05 1.26 0.51
CA CYS A 116 -5.82 1.43 -0.27
C CYS A 116 -4.74 0.40 0.11
N THR A 117 -4.62 0.04 1.39
CA THR A 117 -3.70 -1.02 1.84
C THR A 117 -4.07 -2.37 1.20
N PHE A 118 -5.34 -2.77 1.25
CA PHE A 118 -5.83 -4.00 0.64
C PHE A 118 -5.67 -4.01 -0.90
N VAL A 119 -5.88 -2.85 -1.54
CA VAL A 119 -5.62 -2.69 -2.99
C VAL A 119 -4.14 -2.90 -3.28
N SER A 120 -3.24 -2.35 -2.49
CA SER A 120 -1.79 -2.50 -2.66
C SER A 120 -1.36 -3.97 -2.51
N ILE A 121 -1.86 -4.68 -1.51
CA ILE A 121 -1.60 -6.12 -1.31
C ILE A 121 -2.10 -6.94 -2.50
N SER A 122 -3.36 -6.73 -2.87
CA SER A 122 -3.98 -7.44 -4.01
C SER A 122 -3.23 -7.16 -5.31
N THR A 123 -2.79 -5.92 -5.51
CA THR A 123 -2.02 -5.53 -6.69
C THR A 123 -0.67 -6.23 -6.74
N ILE A 124 0.05 -6.35 -5.61
CA ILE A 124 1.34 -7.06 -5.54
C ILE A 124 1.15 -8.56 -5.77
N PHE A 125 0.10 -9.15 -5.23
CA PHE A 125 -0.26 -10.54 -5.51
C PHE A 125 -0.52 -10.74 -7.01
N LEU A 126 -1.33 -9.89 -7.64
CA LEU A 126 -1.60 -9.95 -9.08
C LEU A 126 -0.34 -9.73 -9.93
N MET A 127 0.55 -8.83 -9.52
CA MET A 127 1.86 -8.66 -10.17
C MET A 127 2.68 -9.95 -10.09
N THR A 128 2.64 -10.64 -8.95
CA THR A 128 3.37 -11.89 -8.73
C THR A 128 2.79 -13.04 -9.54
N VAL A 129 1.46 -13.15 -9.62
CA VAL A 129 0.76 -14.14 -10.45
C VAL A 129 1.03 -13.92 -11.94
N GLU A 130 0.94 -12.68 -12.43
CA GLU A 130 1.23 -12.39 -13.84
C GLU A 130 2.66 -12.83 -14.21
N ARG A 131 3.59 -12.62 -13.29
CA ARG A 131 5.01 -12.94 -13.49
C ARG A 131 5.26 -14.43 -13.42
N SER A 132 4.64 -15.14 -12.49
CA SER A 132 4.74 -16.59 -12.42
C SER A 132 4.18 -17.24 -13.68
N VAL A 133 3.05 -16.77 -14.21
CA VAL A 133 2.51 -17.26 -15.50
C VAL A 133 3.49 -17.00 -16.64
N ALA A 134 4.10 -15.81 -16.70
CA ALA A 134 5.09 -15.48 -17.72
C ALA A 134 6.34 -16.39 -17.67
N ILE A 135 6.75 -16.83 -16.48
CA ILE A 135 7.94 -17.66 -16.25
C ILE A 135 7.62 -19.15 -16.45
N LEU A 136 6.51 -19.62 -15.90
CA LEU A 136 6.14 -21.04 -15.86
C LEU A 136 5.48 -21.50 -17.15
N LYS A 137 4.74 -20.62 -17.83
CA LYS A 137 4.00 -20.92 -19.06
C LYS A 137 4.16 -19.81 -20.11
N PRO A 138 5.39 -19.59 -20.64
CA PRO A 138 5.69 -18.48 -21.56
C PRO A 138 4.80 -18.49 -22.81
N LEU A 139 4.51 -19.67 -23.39
CA LEU A 139 3.68 -19.82 -24.59
C LEU A 139 2.20 -19.49 -24.37
N HIS A 140 1.69 -19.69 -23.16
CA HIS A 140 0.30 -19.37 -22.81
C HIS A 140 0.15 -17.98 -22.20
N LYS A 141 1.25 -17.26 -21.96
CA LYS A 141 1.20 -15.93 -21.35
C LYS A 141 0.34 -14.98 -22.17
N GLU A 142 0.53 -14.95 -23.49
CA GLU A 142 -0.17 -14.00 -24.38
C GLU A 142 -1.67 -14.29 -24.50
N THR A 143 -2.08 -15.56 -24.33
CA THR A 143 -3.48 -15.97 -24.36
C THR A 143 -4.16 -15.86 -22.99
N VAL A 144 -3.41 -16.04 -21.91
CA VAL A 144 -3.94 -15.99 -20.53
C VAL A 144 -3.98 -14.56 -19.99
N VAL A 145 -2.86 -13.82 -20.07
CA VAL A 145 -2.69 -12.49 -19.48
C VAL A 145 -3.01 -11.41 -20.51
N THR A 146 -4.30 -11.10 -20.65
CA THR A 146 -4.77 -10.06 -21.57
C THR A 146 -5.05 -8.74 -20.85
N ARG A 147 -4.91 -7.61 -21.56
CA ARG A 147 -5.17 -6.28 -21.02
C ARG A 147 -6.58 -6.13 -20.43
N ARG A 148 -7.61 -6.66 -21.11
CA ARG A 148 -9.00 -6.58 -20.66
C ARG A 148 -9.20 -7.31 -19.33
N ARG A 149 -8.65 -8.53 -19.21
CA ARG A 149 -8.70 -9.31 -17.97
C ARG A 149 -7.96 -8.60 -16.83
N THR A 150 -6.78 -8.05 -17.08
CA THR A 150 -6.03 -7.32 -16.04
C THR A 150 -6.78 -6.07 -15.56
N LEU A 151 -7.39 -5.29 -16.46
CA LEU A 151 -8.21 -4.15 -16.05
C LEU A 151 -9.42 -4.60 -15.22
N GLY A 152 -10.09 -5.68 -15.62
CA GLY A 152 -11.18 -6.27 -14.83
C GLY A 152 -10.74 -6.71 -13.44
N LEU A 153 -9.58 -7.38 -13.33
CA LEU A 153 -9.01 -7.78 -12.03
C LEU A 153 -8.66 -6.59 -11.15
N ILE A 154 -8.16 -5.49 -11.72
CA ILE A 154 -7.91 -4.24 -10.98
C ILE A 154 -9.25 -3.71 -10.42
N VAL A 155 -10.27 -3.55 -11.26
CA VAL A 155 -11.58 -3.05 -10.82
C VAL A 155 -12.16 -3.93 -9.71
N ILE A 156 -12.13 -5.26 -9.89
CA ILE A 156 -12.58 -6.20 -8.87
C ILE A 156 -11.79 -6.03 -7.58
N SER A 157 -10.45 -5.93 -7.65
CA SER A 157 -9.63 -5.75 -6.44
C SER A 157 -9.97 -4.47 -5.70
N TRP A 158 -10.19 -3.35 -6.40
CA TRP A 158 -10.56 -2.08 -5.79
C TRP A 158 -11.91 -2.19 -5.08
N VAL A 159 -12.93 -2.72 -5.77
CA VAL A 159 -14.27 -2.88 -5.21
C VAL A 159 -14.22 -3.80 -3.99
N SER A 160 -13.59 -4.97 -4.09
CA SER A 160 -13.51 -5.91 -2.98
C SER A 160 -12.74 -5.35 -1.78
N SER A 161 -11.67 -4.58 -2.03
CA SER A 161 -10.85 -3.98 -0.98
C SER A 161 -11.59 -2.90 -0.20
N PHE A 162 -12.32 -2.00 -0.88
CA PHE A 162 -13.12 -0.98 -0.19
C PHE A 162 -14.37 -1.55 0.47
N LEU A 163 -14.97 -2.58 -0.13
CA LEU A 163 -16.06 -3.33 0.51
C LEU A 163 -15.58 -4.01 1.80
N LEU A 164 -14.40 -4.65 1.76
CA LEU A 164 -13.79 -5.26 2.93
C LEU A 164 -13.47 -4.22 4.01
N ALA A 165 -12.88 -3.08 3.64
CA ALA A 165 -12.56 -2.01 4.58
C ALA A 165 -13.82 -1.44 5.28
N THR A 166 -14.93 -1.29 4.56
CA THR A 166 -16.17 -0.74 5.13
C THR A 166 -17.07 -1.78 5.80
N ALA A 167 -16.81 -3.08 5.58
CA ALA A 167 -17.65 -4.17 6.09
C ALA A 167 -17.93 -4.08 7.61
N PRO A 168 -16.96 -3.82 8.50
CA PRO A 168 -17.24 -3.75 9.93
C PRO A 168 -18.19 -2.61 10.32
N LEU A 169 -18.26 -1.54 9.54
CA LEU A 169 -19.15 -0.39 9.79
C LEU A 169 -20.57 -0.64 9.27
N ILE A 170 -20.68 -1.40 8.17
CA ILE A 170 -21.97 -1.71 7.53
C ILE A 170 -22.68 -2.82 8.31
N PHE A 171 -21.94 -3.85 8.72
CA PHE A 171 -22.50 -5.05 9.34
C PHE A 171 -22.55 -5.00 10.87
N SER A 172 -21.90 -4.02 11.50
CA SER A 172 -21.89 -3.87 12.95
C SER A 172 -21.99 -2.41 13.37
N ASN A 173 -22.95 -2.11 14.24
CA ASN A 173 -23.11 -0.79 14.86
C ASN A 173 -22.15 -0.56 16.04
N VAL A 174 -21.30 -1.56 16.35
CA VAL A 174 -20.40 -1.55 17.51
C VAL A 174 -19.07 -0.88 17.16
N PHE A 175 -18.70 -0.80 15.88
CA PHE A 175 -17.47 -0.16 15.45
C PHE A 175 -17.68 1.29 15.06
N ARG A 176 -16.75 2.13 15.48
CA ARG A 176 -16.61 3.52 15.06
C ARG A 176 -15.18 3.76 14.58
N LEU A 177 -14.96 4.79 13.76
CA LEU A 177 -13.62 5.22 13.42
C LEU A 177 -13.27 6.50 14.16
N GLU A 178 -12.20 6.43 14.92
CA GLU A 178 -11.73 7.52 15.76
C GLU A 178 -10.28 7.82 15.47
N TYR A 179 -9.90 9.08 15.61
CA TYR A 179 -8.50 9.47 15.51
C TYR A 179 -7.76 9.03 16.77
N ASN A 180 -6.72 8.21 16.60
CA ASN A 180 -5.93 7.73 17.72
C ASN A 180 -4.66 8.58 17.86
N GLU A 181 -4.50 9.28 18.99
CA GLU A 181 -3.33 10.13 19.27
C GLU A 181 -2.00 9.36 19.29
N CYS A 182 -2.03 8.07 19.62
CA CYS A 182 -0.83 7.23 19.65
C CYS A 182 -0.32 6.93 18.24
N SER A 183 -1.20 6.45 17.36
CA SER A 183 -0.83 6.13 15.97
C SER A 183 -0.83 7.35 15.06
N ARG A 184 -1.52 8.43 15.46
CA ARG A 184 -1.78 9.64 14.67
C ARG A 184 -2.48 9.34 13.35
N MET A 185 -3.40 8.38 13.40
CA MET A 185 -4.21 7.94 12.28
C MET A 185 -5.61 7.57 12.75
N CYS A 186 -6.57 7.60 11.82
CA CYS A 186 -7.90 7.06 12.07
C CYS A 186 -7.84 5.54 12.19
N ASN A 187 -8.30 5.01 13.33
CA ASN A 187 -8.33 3.59 13.62
C ASN A 187 -9.74 3.14 13.99
N TYR A 188 -10.01 1.84 13.83
CA TYR A 188 -11.22 1.21 14.33
C TYR A 188 -11.18 1.22 15.86
N ALA A 189 -12.27 1.71 16.45
CA ALA A 189 -12.50 1.76 17.88
C ALA A 189 -13.88 1.15 18.19
N LEU A 190 -14.05 0.73 19.44
CA LEU A 190 -15.26 0.10 19.92
C LEU A 190 -16.15 1.17 20.55
N ALA A 191 -17.44 1.21 20.19
CA ALA A 191 -18.38 2.25 20.59
C ALA A 191 -18.65 2.30 22.11
N SER A 192 -18.44 1.18 22.83
CA SER A 192 -18.52 1.14 24.29
C SER A 192 -17.44 0.21 24.87
N PRO A 193 -16.72 0.62 25.93
CA PRO A 193 -15.77 -0.23 26.65
C PRO A 193 -16.38 -1.50 27.27
N GLU A 194 -17.70 -1.54 27.44
CA GLU A 194 -18.44 -2.65 28.07
C GLU A 194 -18.80 -3.77 27.08
N THR A 195 -18.52 -3.58 25.79
CA THR A 195 -18.88 -4.59 24.78
C THR A 195 -17.92 -5.78 24.83
N PRO A 196 -18.44 -7.01 24.68
CA PRO A 196 -17.69 -8.21 25.00
C PRO A 196 -16.53 -8.44 24.01
N PRO A 197 -15.41 -9.05 24.46
CA PRO A 197 -14.23 -9.36 23.65
C PRO A 197 -14.50 -10.02 22.28
N PRO A 198 -15.52 -10.88 22.05
CA PRO A 198 -15.83 -11.40 20.71
C PRO A 198 -16.17 -10.35 19.65
N ALA A 199 -16.50 -9.10 20.02
CA ALA A 199 -16.76 -8.04 19.04
C ALA A 199 -15.52 -7.75 18.17
N TRP A 200 -14.31 -7.78 18.75
CA TRP A 200 -13.05 -7.53 18.04
C TRP A 200 -12.70 -8.63 17.02
N ASN A 201 -13.30 -9.81 17.11
CA ASN A 201 -13.03 -10.92 16.18
C ASN A 201 -13.35 -10.56 14.73
N ILE A 202 -14.28 -9.63 14.48
CA ILE A 202 -14.58 -9.13 13.12
C ILE A 202 -13.34 -8.49 12.48
N MET A 203 -12.46 -7.86 13.27
CA MET A 203 -11.21 -7.27 12.78
C MET A 203 -10.18 -8.32 12.34
N LEU A 204 -10.35 -9.61 12.71
CA LEU A 204 -9.51 -10.71 12.21
C LEU A 204 -9.70 -10.97 10.71
N LEU A 205 -10.79 -10.47 10.12
CA LEU A 205 -11.01 -10.56 8.68
C LEU A 205 -9.89 -9.86 7.89
N PHE A 206 -9.34 -8.76 8.41
CA PHE A 206 -8.25 -8.01 7.78
C PHE A 206 -6.94 -8.83 7.74
N PRO A 207 -6.34 -9.26 8.86
CA PRO A 207 -5.15 -10.09 8.83
C PRO A 207 -5.40 -11.44 8.15
N ALA A 208 -6.61 -12.02 8.21
CA ALA A 208 -6.91 -13.24 7.47
C ALA A 208 -6.79 -13.04 5.95
N PHE A 209 -7.36 -11.97 5.41
CA PHE A 209 -7.22 -11.60 4.01
C PHE A 209 -5.76 -11.32 3.65
N ASP A 210 -5.07 -10.52 4.47
CA ASP A 210 -3.71 -10.08 4.21
C ASP A 210 -2.70 -11.23 4.26
N PHE A 211 -2.76 -12.09 5.29
CA PHE A 211 -1.90 -13.26 5.38
C PHE A 211 -2.16 -14.27 4.27
N THR A 212 -3.41 -14.42 3.83
CA THR A 212 -3.73 -15.30 2.70
C THR A 212 -3.07 -14.81 1.41
N LEU A 213 -3.21 -13.52 1.10
CA LEU A 213 -2.61 -12.95 -0.11
C LEU A 213 -1.09 -12.82 -0.03
N LEU A 214 -0.54 -12.38 1.10
CA LEU A 214 0.91 -12.29 1.28
C LEU A 214 1.56 -13.68 1.32
N GLY A 215 0.96 -14.64 2.02
CA GLY A 215 1.38 -16.03 2.03
C GLY A 215 1.36 -16.62 0.62
N GLY A 216 0.25 -16.43 -0.11
CA GLY A 216 0.13 -16.82 -1.51
C GLY A 216 1.20 -16.16 -2.39
N THR A 217 1.48 -14.87 -2.20
CA THR A 217 2.52 -14.13 -2.94
C THR A 217 3.90 -14.72 -2.68
N VAL A 218 4.24 -15.01 -1.41
CA VAL A 218 5.51 -15.63 -1.03
C VAL A 218 5.64 -17.02 -1.66
N VAL A 219 4.61 -17.86 -1.56
CA VAL A 219 4.59 -19.21 -2.14
C VAL A 219 4.79 -19.14 -3.66
N VAL A 220 4.04 -18.29 -4.37
CA VAL A 220 4.15 -18.14 -5.82
C VAL A 220 5.54 -17.64 -6.23
N ASN A 221 6.14 -16.72 -5.47
CA ASN A 221 7.52 -16.29 -5.70
C ASN A 221 8.50 -17.44 -5.52
N ILE A 222 8.40 -18.23 -4.45
CA ILE A 222 9.26 -19.40 -4.21
C ILE A 222 9.13 -20.42 -5.35
N LEU A 223 7.91 -20.72 -5.79
CA LEU A 223 7.65 -21.61 -6.92
C LEU A 223 8.25 -21.08 -8.23
N SER A 224 8.16 -19.76 -8.45
CA SER A 224 8.75 -19.12 -9.63
C SER A 224 10.28 -19.19 -9.60
N PHE A 225 10.91 -18.85 -8.48
CA PHE A 225 12.38 -18.91 -8.33
C PHE A 225 12.92 -20.34 -8.40
N SER A 226 12.27 -21.30 -7.75
CA SER A 226 12.66 -22.71 -7.81
C SER A 226 12.58 -23.25 -9.24
N SER A 227 11.54 -22.87 -9.99
CA SER A 227 11.41 -23.24 -11.40
C SER A 227 12.51 -22.63 -12.26
N ILE A 228 12.84 -21.34 -12.08
CA ILE A 228 13.98 -20.70 -12.76
C ILE A 228 15.30 -21.45 -12.48
N ARG A 229 15.56 -21.81 -11.22
CA ARG A 229 16.77 -22.56 -10.83
C ARG A 229 16.81 -23.92 -11.52
N ARG A 230 15.69 -24.66 -11.53
CA ARG A 230 15.59 -25.97 -12.20
C ARG A 230 15.84 -25.86 -13.71
N TYR A 231 15.27 -24.85 -14.37
CA TYR A 231 15.53 -24.59 -15.79
C TYR A 231 17.00 -24.24 -16.07
N SER A 232 17.61 -23.43 -15.20
CA SER A 232 19.03 -23.08 -15.32
C SER A 232 19.94 -24.30 -15.12
N GLN A 233 19.62 -25.20 -14.19
CA GLN A 233 20.39 -26.41 -13.92
C GLN A 233 20.28 -27.44 -15.05
N LYS A 234 19.04 -27.75 -15.51
CA LYS A 234 18.82 -28.64 -16.66
C LYS A 234 19.56 -28.16 -17.91
N ARG A 235 19.62 -26.84 -18.12
CA ARG A 235 20.37 -26.25 -19.23
C ARG A 235 21.88 -26.28 -19.05
N LYS A 236 22.42 -26.20 -17.83
CA LYS A 236 23.87 -26.36 -17.60
C LYS A 236 24.32 -27.77 -18.00
N PHE A 237 23.51 -28.77 -17.67
CA PHE A 237 23.72 -30.15 -18.08
C PHE A 237 23.63 -30.33 -19.61
N LEU A 238 22.59 -29.79 -20.26
CA LEU A 238 22.42 -29.89 -21.72
C LEU A 238 23.45 -29.07 -22.53
N ALA A 239 23.96 -27.97 -21.98
CA ALA A 239 24.98 -27.13 -22.63
C ALA A 239 26.39 -27.77 -22.62
N GLU A 240 26.64 -28.73 -21.72
CA GLU A 240 27.83 -29.58 -21.78
C GLU A 240 27.72 -30.64 -22.88
N THR A 241 26.52 -30.89 -23.45
CA THR A 241 26.27 -31.98 -24.40
C THR A 241 26.01 -31.54 -25.84
N ASP A 242 25.75 -30.26 -26.16
CA ASP A 242 25.39 -29.87 -27.54
C ASP A 242 25.73 -28.41 -27.96
N ILE A 243 26.12 -28.24 -29.23
CA ILE A 243 26.66 -27.02 -29.89
C ILE A 243 25.56 -26.02 -30.33
N PHE A 244 24.27 -26.37 -30.24
CA PHE A 244 23.16 -25.56 -30.73
C PHE A 244 22.20 -25.10 -29.62
N ALA A 245 22.50 -23.98 -28.96
CA ALA A 245 21.62 -23.39 -27.93
C ALA A 245 21.23 -21.93 -28.22
N SER A 246 20.48 -21.69 -29.31
CA SER A 246 20.02 -20.33 -29.65
C SER A 246 18.53 -20.02 -29.41
N SER A 247 17.60 -20.98 -29.33
CA SER A 247 16.19 -20.60 -29.58
C SER A 247 15.25 -20.38 -28.40
N GLN A 248 15.54 -20.75 -27.15
CA GLN A 248 14.62 -20.49 -26.02
C GLN A 248 15.36 -20.15 -24.71
N ARG A 249 16.00 -18.98 -24.68
CA ARG A 249 16.52 -18.37 -23.45
C ARG A 249 15.35 -17.67 -22.72
N PRO A 250 15.00 -17.96 -21.45
CA PRO A 250 14.45 -16.92 -20.59
C PRO A 250 15.51 -15.82 -20.54
N THR A 251 15.12 -14.61 -20.94
CA THR A 251 16.09 -13.54 -21.15
C THR A 251 16.72 -13.18 -19.81
N PHE A 252 17.99 -12.76 -19.75
CA PHE A 252 18.57 -12.19 -18.50
C PHE A 252 17.67 -11.09 -17.89
N SER A 253 16.88 -10.41 -18.74
CA SER A 253 15.80 -9.49 -18.38
C SER A 253 14.72 -10.12 -17.47
N ASP A 254 14.31 -11.37 -17.73
CA ASP A 254 13.23 -12.05 -17.00
C ASP A 254 13.66 -12.46 -15.59
N ILE A 255 14.92 -12.90 -15.43
CA ILE A 255 15.52 -13.19 -14.12
C ILE A 255 15.65 -11.92 -13.28
N LYS A 256 16.08 -10.81 -13.90
CA LYS A 256 16.19 -9.51 -13.23
C LYS A 256 14.83 -8.96 -12.81
N ALA A 257 13.81 -9.13 -13.65
CA ALA A 257 12.43 -8.78 -13.34
C ALA A 257 11.90 -9.61 -12.16
N ALA A 258 12.05 -10.94 -12.19
CA ALA A 258 11.66 -11.85 -11.09
C ALA A 258 12.30 -11.45 -9.75
N LYS A 259 13.61 -11.18 -9.75
CA LYS A 259 14.33 -10.69 -8.55
C LYS A 259 13.74 -9.38 -8.01
N THR A 260 13.23 -8.52 -8.89
CA THR A 260 12.62 -7.24 -8.50
C THR A 260 11.28 -7.45 -7.78
N ILE A 261 10.45 -8.38 -8.26
CA ILE A 261 9.17 -8.72 -7.60
C ILE A 261 9.40 -9.41 -6.26
N GLY A 262 10.41 -10.29 -6.16
CA GLY A 262 10.80 -10.90 -4.89
C GLY A 262 11.22 -9.84 -3.85
N VAL A 263 12.00 -8.83 -4.26
CA VAL A 263 12.37 -7.71 -3.38
C VAL A 263 11.15 -6.86 -3.01
N LEU A 264 10.25 -6.58 -3.95
CA LEU A 264 9.01 -5.84 -3.69
C LEU A 264 8.12 -6.57 -2.67
N THR A 265 7.96 -7.89 -2.85
CA THR A 265 7.18 -8.73 -1.94
C THR A 265 7.80 -8.72 -0.56
N PHE A 266 9.11 -8.91 -0.44
CA PHE A 266 9.81 -8.87 0.84
C PHE A 266 9.67 -7.52 1.54
N ALA A 267 9.87 -6.41 0.82
CA ALA A 267 9.72 -5.07 1.37
C ALA A 267 8.30 -4.83 1.90
N PHE A 268 7.29 -5.21 1.11
CA PHE A 268 5.89 -5.10 1.52
C PHE A 268 5.61 -5.96 2.76
N THR A 269 5.97 -7.24 2.76
CA THR A 269 5.77 -8.14 3.91
C THR A 269 6.45 -7.62 5.17
N ALA A 270 7.68 -7.11 5.07
CA ALA A 270 8.38 -6.52 6.20
C ALA A 270 7.66 -5.27 6.74
N SER A 271 7.15 -4.42 5.85
CA SER A 271 6.41 -3.21 6.23
C SER A 271 5.02 -3.47 6.81
N PHE A 272 4.38 -4.57 6.40
CA PHE A 272 3.06 -4.98 6.86
C PHE A 272 3.09 -5.75 8.19
N THR A 273 4.17 -6.48 8.47
CA THR A 273 4.28 -7.31 9.67
C THR A 273 3.95 -6.55 10.97
N PRO A 274 4.45 -5.31 11.20
CA PRO A 274 4.10 -4.53 12.38
C PRO A 274 2.61 -4.25 12.56
N ILE A 275 1.88 -3.91 11.48
CA ILE A 275 0.44 -3.64 11.57
C ILE A 275 -0.35 -4.92 11.85
N ALA A 276 0.06 -6.05 11.29
CA ALA A 276 -0.58 -7.33 11.54
C ALA A 276 -0.43 -7.75 13.01
N VAL A 277 0.78 -7.59 13.56
CA VAL A 277 1.08 -7.83 14.97
C VAL A 277 0.26 -6.91 15.87
N PHE A 278 0.12 -5.63 15.52
CA PHE A 278 -0.72 -4.68 16.25
C PHE A 278 -2.20 -5.09 16.27
N VAL A 279 -2.78 -5.48 15.13
CA VAL A 279 -4.19 -5.90 15.05
C VAL A 279 -4.41 -7.17 15.88
N LEU A 280 -3.54 -8.18 15.73
CA LEU A 280 -3.62 -9.40 16.54
C LEU A 280 -3.49 -9.12 18.04
N GLY A 281 -2.57 -8.23 18.43
CA GLY A 281 -2.40 -7.79 19.82
C GLY A 281 -3.67 -7.18 20.40
N ASN A 282 -4.36 -6.30 19.67
CA ASN A 282 -5.61 -5.70 20.12
C ASN A 282 -6.73 -6.74 20.28
N VAL A 283 -6.83 -7.73 19.38
CA VAL A 283 -7.82 -8.81 19.49
C VAL A 283 -7.60 -9.66 20.74
N VAL A 284 -6.34 -9.86 21.14
CA VAL A 284 -5.97 -10.58 22.39
C VAL A 284 -6.13 -9.69 23.64
N GLY A 285 -6.39 -8.39 23.47
CA GLY A 285 -6.64 -7.44 24.57
C GLY A 285 -5.44 -6.58 24.97
N TYR A 286 -4.34 -6.60 24.21
CA TYR A 286 -3.19 -5.74 24.46
C TYR A 286 -3.39 -4.32 23.91
N ARG A 287 -2.95 -3.30 24.66
CA ARG A 287 -2.96 -1.89 24.23
C ARG A 287 -1.53 -1.39 24.02
N TRP A 288 -1.15 -1.10 22.78
CA TRP A 288 0.23 -0.70 22.45
C TRP A 288 0.29 0.70 21.82
N CYS A 289 0.36 1.73 22.67
CA CYS A 289 0.42 3.12 22.21
C CYS A 289 1.67 3.40 21.34
N ASN A 290 2.88 3.22 21.89
CA ASN A 290 4.12 3.54 21.16
C ASN A 290 4.31 2.68 19.90
N PHE A 291 3.96 1.39 19.96
CA PHE A 291 4.08 0.48 18.83
C PHE A 291 3.11 0.82 17.69
N SER A 292 1.91 1.31 18.02
CA SER A 292 0.91 1.69 17.01
C SER A 292 1.43 2.76 16.05
N PHE A 293 2.21 3.73 16.53
CA PHE A 293 2.86 4.71 15.66
C PHE A 293 3.76 4.00 14.63
N PHE A 294 4.73 3.22 15.08
CA PHE A 294 5.63 2.52 14.16
C PHE A 294 4.88 1.59 13.20
N ALA A 295 3.85 0.88 13.68
CA ALA A 295 3.07 -0.03 12.85
C ALA A 295 2.40 0.65 11.66
N PHE A 296 1.71 1.77 11.90
CA PHE A 296 1.01 2.51 10.85
C PHE A 296 1.97 3.28 9.92
N TRP A 297 3.01 3.90 10.47
CA TRP A 297 3.92 4.75 9.69
C TRP A 297 4.97 3.95 8.90
N ILE A 298 5.37 2.76 9.36
CA ILE A 298 6.19 1.83 8.56
C ILE A 298 5.39 1.34 7.34
N LEU A 299 4.12 0.95 7.54
CA LEU A 299 3.24 0.55 6.46
C LEU A 299 3.03 1.69 5.46
N THR A 300 2.78 2.91 5.94
CA THR A 300 2.58 4.08 5.08
C THR A 300 3.84 4.42 4.29
N SER A 301 5.02 4.25 4.90
CA SER A 301 6.31 4.49 4.22
C SER A 301 6.59 3.51 3.09
N ASN A 302 5.95 2.34 3.08
CA ASN A 302 6.11 1.35 2.02
C ASN A 302 5.69 1.87 0.64
N SER A 303 4.75 2.82 0.57
CA SER A 303 4.38 3.51 -0.66
C SER A 303 5.57 4.21 -1.33
N CYS A 304 6.53 4.71 -0.56
CA CYS A 304 7.80 5.25 -1.08
C CYS A 304 8.75 4.15 -1.53
N CYS A 305 8.83 3.06 -0.75
CA CYS A 305 9.71 1.92 -1.07
C CYS A 305 9.37 1.33 -2.44
N ASN A 306 8.10 1.27 -2.83
CA ASN A 306 7.65 0.82 -4.15
C ASN A 306 8.38 1.59 -5.29
N VAL A 307 8.36 2.92 -5.22
CA VAL A 307 8.97 3.81 -6.23
C VAL A 307 10.49 3.65 -6.26
N VAL A 308 11.13 3.58 -5.09
CA VAL A 308 12.58 3.38 -4.97
C VAL A 308 12.99 2.04 -5.59
N ILE A 309 12.25 0.97 -5.30
CA ILE A 309 12.50 -0.36 -5.86
C ILE A 309 12.37 -0.33 -7.38
N TYR A 310 11.32 0.29 -7.94
CA TYR A 310 11.18 0.43 -9.39
C TYR A 310 12.33 1.24 -10.00
N SER A 311 12.69 2.36 -9.37
CA SER A 311 13.76 3.25 -9.85
C SER A 311 15.13 2.57 -9.89
N LEU A 312 15.47 1.76 -8.89
CA LEU A 312 16.78 1.09 -8.83
C LEU A 312 16.83 -0.17 -9.69
N ARG A 313 15.73 -0.93 -9.75
CA ARG A 313 15.75 -2.31 -10.24
C ARG A 313 15.17 -2.47 -11.64
N ASP A 314 14.20 -1.64 -12.02
CA ASP A 314 13.54 -1.71 -13.33
C ASP A 314 14.28 -0.84 -14.36
N GLN A 315 15.02 -1.50 -15.26
CA GLN A 315 15.73 -0.83 -16.35
C GLN A 315 14.79 -0.14 -17.34
N ARG A 316 13.59 -0.68 -17.57
CA ARG A 316 12.61 -0.03 -18.45
C ARG A 316 12.16 1.27 -17.79
N PHE A 317 11.80 1.20 -16.51
CA PHE A 317 11.39 2.38 -15.73
C PHE A 317 12.45 3.50 -15.74
N ARG A 318 13.73 3.16 -15.52
CA ARG A 318 14.83 4.14 -15.64
C ARG A 318 14.94 4.77 -17.02
N LYS A 319 14.82 3.97 -18.09
CA LYS A 319 14.79 4.51 -19.46
C LYS A 319 13.59 5.45 -19.66
N GLY A 320 12.44 5.13 -19.09
CA GLY A 320 11.26 5.99 -19.11
C GLY A 320 11.48 7.32 -18.39
N ILE A 321 12.13 7.31 -17.21
CA ILE A 321 12.53 8.55 -16.51
C ILE A 321 13.52 9.35 -17.35
N GLN A 322 14.55 8.71 -17.92
CA GLN A 322 15.51 9.40 -18.78
C GLN A 322 14.84 10.02 -20.00
N GLN A 323 13.91 9.33 -20.66
CA GLN A 323 13.14 9.89 -21.76
C GLN A 323 12.25 11.06 -21.33
N LEU A 324 11.69 11.02 -20.12
CA LEU A 324 10.93 12.12 -19.56
C LEU A 324 11.82 13.35 -19.34
N LEU A 325 12.98 13.18 -18.72
CA LEU A 325 13.94 14.25 -18.44
C LEU A 325 14.54 14.83 -19.74
N LEU A 326 14.95 13.96 -20.67
CA LEU A 326 15.55 14.36 -21.95
C LEU A 326 14.56 15.01 -22.92
N ARG A 327 13.25 14.74 -22.79
CA ARG A 327 12.20 15.50 -23.52
C ARG A 327 11.87 16.84 -22.86
N THR A 328 12.44 17.14 -21.70
CA THR A 328 12.21 18.39 -20.95
C THR A 328 13.42 19.32 -21.01
N PRO A 329 14.05 19.49 -22.18
CA PRO A 329 14.48 20.84 -22.59
C PRO A 329 14.38 21.04 -24.12
N GLN A 330 13.27 21.61 -24.61
CA GLN A 330 13.23 22.30 -25.93
C GLN A 330 11.95 23.11 -26.22
N THR A 331 11.00 23.25 -25.29
CA THR A 331 9.77 24.04 -25.55
C THR A 331 9.85 25.53 -25.20
N SER A 332 11.04 26.10 -24.97
CA SER A 332 11.19 27.52 -24.57
C SER A 332 12.12 28.37 -25.42
N LEU A 333 12.63 27.91 -26.58
CA LEU A 333 13.56 28.70 -27.40
C LEU A 333 13.29 28.72 -28.92
N GLU A 334 12.19 28.16 -29.42
CA GLU A 334 11.86 28.19 -30.86
C GLU A 334 10.54 28.95 -31.13
N LYS A 335 10.40 30.10 -30.47
CA LYS A 335 9.48 31.18 -30.85
C LYS A 335 10.14 32.53 -30.52
N SER A 336 11.13 32.91 -31.31
CA SER A 336 11.45 34.31 -31.55
C SER A 336 12.02 34.47 -32.95
#